data_AF-A0A925BHW7-F1
#
_entry.id   AF-A0A925BHW7-F1
#
_cell.length_a   1.000
_cell.length_b   1.000
_cell.length_c   1.000
_cell.angle_alpha   90.00
_cell.angle_beta   90.00
_cell.angle_gamma   90.00
#
_symmetry.space_group_name_H-M   'P 1'
#
loop_
_entity.id
_entity.type
_entity.pdbx_description
1 polymer ?
#
loop_
_entity_poly.entity_id
_entity_poly.type
_entity_poly.pdbx_seq_one_letter_code
_entity_poly.pdbx_strand_id
1 'polypeptide(L)'
;MENARIRMGHAYGETPPNVFTDFDWVRRHERELLEQYGECSIIVFQQQVIGIGPTYDEALVDAERNLPSDVDEITPIHERLHQRQPFFRVHPR
;
A
#
# COMPACT_ATOMS: atom_id res chain seq x y z
N MET A 1 7.53 -21.19 -3.18
CA MET A 1 7.99 -19.79 -3.07
C MET A 1 8.64 -19.67 -1.70
N GLU A 2 9.97 -19.90 -1.63
CA GLU A 2 10.65 -20.16 -0.35
C GLU A 2 11.44 -18.96 0.21
N ASN A 3 11.46 -17.79 -0.46
CA ASN A 3 12.16 -16.58 0.05
C ASN A 3 11.47 -15.28 -0.41
N ALA A 4 10.16 -15.15 -0.19
CA ALA A 4 9.49 -13.87 -0.42
C ALA A 4 9.93 -12.89 0.68
N ARG A 5 10.65 -11.82 0.32
CA ARG A 5 11.13 -10.76 1.24
C ARG A 5 9.99 -9.86 1.73
N ILE A 6 8.84 -9.92 1.06
CA ILE A 6 7.62 -9.21 1.43
C ILE A 6 6.71 -10.17 2.18
N ARG A 7 6.42 -9.82 3.42
CA ARG A 7 5.47 -10.54 4.25
C ARG A 7 4.28 -9.65 4.55
N MET A 8 3.17 -9.89 3.85
CA MET A 8 1.96 -9.05 3.94
C MET A 8 1.13 -9.23 5.24
N GLY A 9 1.52 -10.17 6.10
CA GLY A 9 0.84 -10.45 7.36
C GLY A 9 1.83 -10.71 8.49
N HIS A 10 1.49 -10.24 9.68
CA HIS A 10 2.27 -10.40 10.90
C HIS A 10 1.61 -11.41 11.85
N ALA A 11 2.30 -11.78 12.93
CA ALA A 11 1.71 -12.65 13.93
C ALA A 11 0.47 -11.99 14.56
N TYR A 12 -0.46 -12.83 15.03
CA TYR A 12 -1.66 -12.35 15.72
C TYR A 12 -1.28 -11.56 16.98
N GLY A 13 -1.83 -10.36 17.13
CA GLY A 13 -1.53 -9.46 18.25
C GLY A 13 -0.29 -8.59 18.07
N GLU A 14 0.49 -8.81 17.00
CA GLU A 14 1.54 -7.88 16.60
C GLU A 14 0.97 -6.81 15.66
N THR A 15 1.62 -5.66 15.60
CA THR A 15 1.38 -4.67 14.55
C THR A 15 2.73 -4.04 14.23
N PRO A 16 3.25 -4.25 13.01
CA PRO A 16 4.51 -3.66 12.60
C PRO A 16 4.47 -2.14 12.77
N PRO A 17 5.58 -1.53 13.20
CA PRO A 17 5.60 -0.13 13.62
C PRO A 17 5.21 0.85 12.50
N ASN A 18 5.40 0.45 11.24
CA ASN A 18 5.10 1.27 10.07
C ASN A 18 3.62 1.26 9.65
N VAL A 19 2.81 0.29 10.07
CA VAL A 19 1.46 0.08 9.52
C VAL A 19 0.59 1.33 9.66
N PHE A 20 0.48 1.88 10.87
CA PHE A 20 -0.36 3.05 11.11
C PHE A 20 0.16 4.31 10.43
N THR A 21 1.48 4.52 10.44
CA THR A 21 2.11 5.69 9.81
C THR A 21 2.02 5.65 8.30
N ASP A 22 2.13 4.47 7.69
CA ASP A 22 2.03 4.30 6.24
C ASP A 22 0.58 4.51 5.79
N PHE A 23 -0.41 3.96 6.52
CA PHE A 23 -1.82 4.21 6.20
C PHE A 23 -2.20 5.69 6.36
N ASP A 24 -1.73 6.38 7.41
CA ASP A 24 -1.96 7.82 7.57
C ASP A 24 -1.30 8.62 6.45
N TRP A 25 -0.07 8.27 6.08
CA TRP A 25 0.65 8.90 4.98
C TRP A 25 -0.10 8.75 3.65
N VAL A 26 -0.55 7.54 3.30
CA VAL A 26 -1.32 7.28 2.08
C VAL A 26 -2.60 8.12 2.05
N ARG A 27 -3.33 8.20 3.17
CA ARG A 27 -4.56 9.02 3.25
C ARG A 27 -4.28 10.51 3.03
N ARG A 28 -3.18 11.04 3.58
CA ARG A 28 -2.81 12.45 3.40
C ARG A 28 -2.36 12.78 1.99
N HIS A 29 -1.81 11.81 1.26
CA HIS A 29 -1.28 11.98 -0.09
C HIS A 29 -2.15 11.31 -1.16
N GLU A 30 -3.37 10.85 -0.82
CA GLU A 30 -4.25 10.06 -1.70
C GLU A 30 -4.44 10.72 -3.07
N ARG A 31 -4.64 12.04 -3.10
CA ARG A 31 -4.82 12.79 -4.35
C ARG A 31 -3.55 12.78 -5.21
N GLU A 32 -2.39 13.02 -4.60
CA GLU A 32 -1.11 13.05 -5.31
C GLU A 32 -0.75 11.66 -5.85
N LEU A 33 -0.99 10.62 -5.04
CA LEU A 33 -0.81 9.22 -5.44
C LEU A 33 -1.74 8.84 -6.60
N LEU A 34 -3.00 9.26 -6.56
CA LEU A 34 -3.95 9.05 -7.66
C LEU A 34 -3.54 9.80 -8.93
N GLU A 35 -3.08 11.04 -8.82
CA GLU A 35 -2.59 11.82 -9.97
C GLU A 35 -1.34 11.19 -10.59
N GLN A 36 -0.44 10.64 -9.76
CA GLN A 36 0.83 10.07 -10.20
C GLN A 36 0.68 8.65 -10.78
N TYR A 37 -0.08 7.78 -10.11
CA TYR A 37 -0.14 6.35 -10.42
C TYR A 37 -1.47 5.91 -11.05
N GLY A 38 -2.50 6.77 -11.02
CA GLY A 38 -3.85 6.41 -11.44
C GLY A 38 -4.54 5.45 -10.46
N GLU A 39 -5.64 4.85 -10.91
CA GLU A 39 -6.35 3.83 -10.14
C GLU A 39 -5.64 2.48 -10.23
N CYS A 40 -5.02 2.06 -9.13
CA CYS A 40 -4.24 0.82 -9.06
C CYS A 40 -4.13 0.31 -7.61
N SER A 41 -3.57 -0.88 -7.45
CA SER A 41 -3.09 -1.38 -6.17
C SER A 41 -1.66 -0.88 -5.95
N ILE A 42 -1.38 -0.39 -4.74
CA ILE A 42 -0.05 0.05 -4.33
C ILE A 42 0.43 -0.72 -3.10
N ILE A 43 1.74 -0.96 -3.04
CA ILE A 43 2.45 -1.50 -1.88
C ILE A 43 3.31 -0.38 -1.31
N VAL A 44 3.13 -0.08 -0.03
CA VAL A 44 3.81 1.02 0.66
C VAL A 44 4.60 0.50 1.85
N PHE A 45 5.84 0.96 1.99
CA PHE A 45 6.68 0.69 3.14
C PHE A 45 7.44 1.94 3.55
N GLN A 46 7.36 2.32 4.83
CA GLN A 46 8.06 3.50 5.36
C GLN A 46 7.78 4.76 4.52
N GLN A 47 6.51 5.01 4.23
CA GLN A 47 6.03 6.18 3.48
C GLN A 47 6.56 6.27 2.04
N GLN A 48 6.96 5.14 1.45
CA GLN A 48 7.39 5.07 0.05
C GLN A 48 6.57 4.00 -0.68
N VAL A 49 6.13 4.33 -1.89
CA VAL A 49 5.52 3.36 -2.80
C VAL A 49 6.64 2.50 -3.38
N ILE A 50 6.64 1.22 -3.02
CA ILE A 50 7.66 0.26 -3.48
C ILE A 50 7.16 -0.64 -4.60
N GLY A 51 5.84 -0.77 -4.78
CA GLY A 51 5.28 -1.49 -5.90
C GLY A 51 3.90 -0.99 -6.31
N ILE A 52 3.62 -1.11 -7.61
CA ILE A 52 2.34 -0.71 -8.22
C ILE A 52 1.83 -1.80 -9.16
N GLY A 53 0.52 -1.93 -9.30
CA GLY A 53 -0.07 -2.86 -10.25
C GLY A 53 -1.58 -2.72 -10.36
N PRO A 54 -2.19 -3.13 -11.48
CA PRO A 54 -3.65 -3.13 -11.61
C PRO A 54 -4.31 -4.12 -10.64
N THR A 55 -3.57 -5.12 -10.15
CA THR A 55 -4.00 -6.10 -9.15
C THR A 55 -3.02 -6.16 -7.98
N TYR A 56 -3.47 -6.74 -6.87
CA TYR A 56 -2.63 -6.96 -5.68
C TYR A 56 -1.39 -7.80 -6.00
N ASP A 57 -1.56 -8.91 -6.73
CA ASP A 57 -0.45 -9.82 -7.07
C ASP A 57 0.58 -9.12 -7.97
N GLU A 58 0.13 -8.32 -8.93
CA GLU A 58 1.03 -7.54 -9.79
C GLU A 58 1.80 -6.48 -9.00
N ALA A 59 1.13 -5.80 -8.06
CA ALA A 59 1.78 -4.82 -7.20
C ALA A 59 2.83 -5.46 -6.27
N LEU A 60 2.59 -6.70 -5.80
CA LEU A 60 3.58 -7.46 -5.04
C LEU A 60 4.79 -7.85 -5.89
N VAL A 61 4.57 -8.35 -7.10
CA VAL A 61 5.66 -8.72 -8.02
C VAL A 61 6.52 -7.50 -8.36
N ASP A 62 5.89 -6.33 -8.57
CA ASP A 62 6.61 -5.07 -8.78
C ASP A 62 7.40 -4.66 -7.53
N ALA A 63 6.79 -4.75 -6.34
CA ALA A 63 7.46 -4.46 -5.07
C ALA A 63 8.68 -5.35 -4.82
N GLU A 64 8.58 -6.65 -5.08
CA GLU A 64 9.69 -7.58 -4.92
C GLU A 64 10.87 -7.26 -5.85
N ARG A 65 10.62 -6.69 -7.03
CA ARG A 65 11.65 -6.29 -7.99
C ARG A 65 12.35 -4.99 -7.59
N ASN A 66 11.62 -4.07 -6.98
CA ASN A 66 12.14 -2.76 -6.58
C ASN A 66 12.82 -2.77 -5.21
N LEU A 67 12.63 -3.83 -4.41
CA LEU A 67 13.28 -3.93 -3.11
C LEU A 67 14.79 -4.13 -3.21
N PRO A 68 15.58 -3.25 -2.57
CA PRO A 68 17.03 -3.42 -2.45
C PRO A 68 17.40 -4.81 -1.93
N SER A 69 18.48 -5.38 -2.49
CA SER A 69 18.89 -6.76 -2.20
C SER A 69 19.40 -7.00 -0.78
N ASP A 70 19.67 -5.93 -0.03
CA ASP A 70 20.13 -5.91 1.36
C ASP A 70 18.99 -5.90 2.39
N VAL A 71 17.74 -5.83 1.92
CA VAL A 71 16.56 -5.92 2.79
C VAL A 71 16.20 -7.38 3.01
N ASP A 72 16.26 -7.83 4.26
CA ASP A 72 15.95 -9.22 4.65
C ASP A 72 14.46 -9.54 4.51
N GLU A 73 13.61 -8.94 5.35
CA GLU A 73 12.16 -9.12 5.35
C GLU A 73 11.47 -7.82 5.76
N ILE A 74 10.39 -7.47 5.07
CA ILE A 74 9.54 -6.31 5.41
C ILE A 74 8.07 -6.68 5.47
N THR A 75 7.32 -5.90 6.25
CA THR A 75 5.85 -5.97 6.31
C THR A 75 5.26 -4.65 5.82
N PRO A 76 5.09 -4.50 4.49
CA PRO A 76 4.46 -3.32 3.91
C PRO A 76 2.94 -3.37 4.08
N ILE A 77 2.30 -2.26 3.79
CA ILE A 77 0.85 -2.18 3.64
C ILE A 77 0.45 -2.27 2.17
N HIS A 78 -0.78 -2.71 1.93
CA HIS A 78 -1.43 -2.62 0.63
C HIS A 78 -2.62 -1.66 0.71
N GLU A 79 -2.75 -0.78 -0.28
CA GLU A 79 -3.92 0.08 -0.45
C GLU A 79 -4.39 0.02 -1.91
N ARG A 80 -5.71 0.08 -2.11
CA ARG A 80 -6.30 0.26 -3.43
C ARG A 80 -6.54 1.75 -3.68
N LEU A 81 -5.77 2.35 -4.57
CA LEU A 81 -6.06 3.68 -5.09
C LEU A 81 -7.27 3.61 -6.02
N HIS A 82 -8.31 4.37 -5.69
CA HIS A 82 -9.49 4.51 -6.50
C HIS A 82 -10.08 5.89 -6.28
N GLN A 83 -10.72 6.46 -7.31
CA GLN A 83 -11.41 7.73 -7.14
C GLN A 83 -12.64 7.50 -6.25
N ARG A 84 -12.53 7.84 -4.98
CA ARG A 84 -13.67 7.79 -4.06
C ARG A 84 -14.68 8.82 -4.52
N GLN A 85 -15.88 8.38 -4.88
CA GLN A 85 -16.97 9.32 -5.11
C GLN A 85 -17.24 10.07 -3.79
N PRO A 86 -17.36 11.40 -3.82
CA PRO A 86 -17.76 12.15 -2.64
C PRO A 86 -19.14 11.63 -2.20
N PHE A 87 -19.24 11.19 -0.95
CA PHE A 87 -20.55 10.86 -0.38
C PHE A 87 -21.43 12.11 -0.49
N PHE A 88 -22.46 12.07 -1.34
CA PHE A 88 -23.53 13.06 -1.27
C PHE A 88 -24.14 12.93 0.12
N ARG A 89 -23.87 13.89 1.00
CA ARG A 89 -24.57 14.01 2.28
C ARG A 89 -26.04 14.27 1.97
N VAL A 90 -26.85 13.22 1.93
CA VAL A 90 -28.30 13.36 1.84
C VAL A 90 -28.76 14.08 3.11
N HIS A 91 -29.09 15.37 2.98
CA HIS A 91 -29.74 16.10 4.07
C HIS A 91 -31.21 15.67 4.07
N PRO A 92 -31.73 15.06 5.14
CA PRO A 92 -33.17 14.87 5.26
C PRO A 92 -33.85 16.24 5.29
N ARG A 93 -34.92 16.40 4.51
CA ARG A 93 -35.78 17.58 4.51
C ARG A 93 -36.65 17.65 5.76
#